data_AF-A0A1J3CTA4-F1
#
_entry.id   AF-A0A1J3CTA4-F1
#
_cell.length_a   1.000
_cell.length_b   1.000
_cell.length_c   1.000
_cell.angle_alpha   90.00
_cell.angle_beta   90.00
_cell.angle_gamma   90.00
#
_symmetry.space_group_name_H-M   'P 1'
#
loop_
_entity.id
_entity.type
_entity.pdbx_description
1 polymer ?
#
loop_
_entity_poly.entity_id
_entity_poly.type
_entity_poly.pdbx_seq_one_letter_code
_entity_poly.pdbx_strand_id
1 'polypeptide(L)'
;LYASCGKMEDARLLFDSIKRRDLVSWNAMIYGYTATAFANTSFSLFQLMLSEGKKPDCYTFGSLLRASIEVKCLQVVSELHGFAIKLGFGRSDALAGSLVDAYVKCCSLANAWKLFNGTMKRDIIA
;
A
#
# COMPACT_ATOMS: atom_id res chain seq x y z
N LEU A 1 8.86 14.94 0.66
CA LEU A 1 9.77 16.09 0.71
C LEU A 1 11.18 15.68 1.14
N TYR A 2 11.43 15.10 2.33
CA TYR A 2 12.76 14.54 2.65
C TYR A 2 13.04 13.17 1.99
N ALA A 3 12.07 12.26 2.02
CA ALA A 3 12.18 10.92 1.42
C ALA A 3 12.47 10.92 -0.11
N SER A 4 12.03 11.97 -0.80
CA SER A 4 12.15 12.15 -2.24
C SER A 4 13.50 12.71 -2.71
N CYS A 5 14.41 13.05 -1.78
CA CYS A 5 15.69 13.73 -2.08
C CYS A 5 16.93 12.89 -1.73
N GLY A 6 16.80 11.56 -1.61
CA GLY A 6 17.91 10.66 -1.26
C GLY A 6 18.36 10.71 0.21
N LYS A 7 17.66 11.50 1.04
CA LYS A 7 17.94 11.65 2.49
C LYS A 7 16.95 10.84 3.33
N MET A 8 16.81 9.56 2.98
CA MET A 8 15.83 8.69 3.64
C MET A 8 16.20 8.40 5.10
N GLU A 9 17.50 8.45 5.42
CA GLU A 9 18.03 8.35 6.78
C GLU A 9 17.62 9.56 7.64
N ASP A 10 17.82 10.79 7.16
CA ASP A 10 17.38 12.00 7.86
C ASP A 10 15.86 12.02 8.06
N ALA A 11 15.10 11.60 7.04
CA ALA A 11 13.65 11.47 7.14
C ALA A 11 13.25 10.46 8.23
N ARG A 12 13.99 9.35 8.35
CA ARG A 12 13.75 8.34 9.38
C ARG A 12 14.08 8.86 10.77
N LEU A 13 15.19 9.58 10.95
CA LEU A 13 15.54 10.20 12.23
C LEU A 13 14.48 11.20 12.69
N LEU A 14 14.01 12.05 11.78
CA LEU A 14 12.92 12.99 12.06
C LEU A 14 11.65 12.23 12.46
N PHE A 15 11.26 11.22 11.67
CA PHE A 15 10.09 10.41 11.94
C PHE A 15 10.16 9.73 13.31
N ASP A 16 11.31 9.16 13.67
CA ASP A 16 11.53 8.50 14.94
C ASP A 16 11.47 9.47 16.12
N SER A 17 11.87 10.74 15.92
CA SER A 17 11.78 11.81 16.93
C SER A 17 10.36 12.33 17.21
N ILE A 18 9.39 12.10 16.31
CA ILE A 18 8.01 12.57 16.48
C ILE A 18 7.30 11.71 17.52
N LYS A 19 7.01 12.30 18.70
CA LYS A 19 6.28 11.62 19.80
C LYS A 19 4.92 11.07 19.38
N ARG A 20 4.18 11.81 18.55
CA ARG A 20 2.84 11.41 18.09
C ARG A 20 2.72 11.57 16.58
N ARG A 21 3.06 10.50 15.87
CA ARG A 21 3.01 10.44 14.42
C ARG A 21 1.55 10.41 13.93
N ASP A 22 1.27 11.22 12.93
CA ASP A 22 -0.03 11.26 12.26
C ASP A 22 -0.03 10.40 10.98
N LEU A 23 -1.20 10.21 10.38
CA LEU A 23 -1.36 9.37 9.19
C LEU A 23 -0.52 9.87 8.00
N VAL A 24 -0.34 11.19 7.87
CA VAL A 24 0.45 11.79 6.79
C VAL A 24 1.92 11.43 6.94
N SER A 25 2.48 11.53 8.15
CA SER A 25 3.87 11.13 8.42
C SER A 25 4.12 9.63 8.15
N TRP A 26 3.16 8.77 8.51
CA TRP A 26 3.23 7.32 8.22
C TRP A 26 3.23 7.05 6.72
N ASN A 27 2.27 7.61 6.00
CA ASN A 27 2.15 7.45 4.56
C ASN A 27 3.37 8.00 3.82
N ALA A 28 3.92 9.13 4.26
CA ALA A 28 5.14 9.70 3.68
C ALA A 28 6.35 8.77 3.85
N MET A 29 6.53 8.16 5.02
CA MET A 29 7.64 7.23 5.26
C MET A 29 7.49 5.92 4.49
N ILE A 30 6.28 5.33 4.51
CA ILE A 30 6.00 4.09 3.78
C ILE A 30 6.23 4.30 2.28
N TYR A 31 5.67 5.37 1.70
CA TYR A 31 5.89 5.74 0.31
C TYR A 31 7.37 5.97 -0.01
N GLY A 32 8.09 6.67 0.88
CA GLY A 32 9.52 6.92 0.76
C GLY A 32 10.32 5.64 0.55
N TYR A 33 10.17 4.67 1.45
CA TYR A 33 10.88 3.40 1.35
C TYR A 33 10.43 2.54 0.16
N THR A 34 9.15 2.58 -0.21
CA THR A 34 8.66 1.95 -1.44
C THR A 34 9.34 2.55 -2.68
N ALA A 35 9.58 3.86 -2.70
CA ALA A 35 10.16 4.55 -3.85
C ALA A 35 11.67 4.35 -4.02
N THR A 36 12.39 4.02 -2.94
CA THR A 36 13.85 3.86 -2.93
C THR A 36 14.30 2.38 -2.98
N ALA A 37 13.49 1.49 -3.57
CA ALA A 37 13.75 0.03 -3.68
C ALA A 37 13.89 -0.73 -2.33
N PHE A 38 13.52 -0.12 -1.20
CA PHE A 38 13.53 -0.76 0.13
C PHE A 38 12.13 -1.27 0.49
N ALA A 39 11.55 -2.09 -0.39
CA ALA A 39 10.19 -2.63 -0.22
C ALA A 39 9.99 -3.33 1.13
N ASN A 40 10.97 -4.12 1.58
CA ASN A 40 10.92 -4.79 2.90
C ASN A 40 10.76 -3.80 4.06
N THR A 41 11.47 -2.67 4.03
CA THR A 41 11.36 -1.63 5.06
C THR A 41 9.99 -0.97 5.06
N SER A 42 9.35 -0.84 3.89
CA SER A 42 7.98 -0.32 3.81
C SER A 42 6.97 -1.25 4.50
N PHE A 43 7.13 -2.58 4.38
CA PHE A 43 6.31 -3.56 5.10
C PHE A 43 6.58 -3.55 6.61
N SER A 44 7.85 -3.44 7.04
CA SER A 44 8.19 -3.31 8.45
C SER A 44 7.57 -2.06 9.09
N LEU A 45 7.57 -0.93 8.37
CA LEU A 45 6.88 0.28 8.84
C LEU A 45 5.37 0.11 8.89
N PHE A 46 4.77 -0.60 7.94
CA PHE A 46 3.35 -0.93 8.00
C PHE A 46 3.01 -1.77 9.23
N GLN A 47 3.82 -2.77 9.57
CA GLN A 47 3.63 -3.55 10.80
C GLN A 47 3.76 -2.67 12.05
N LEU A 48 4.76 -1.76 12.08
CA LEU A 48 4.92 -0.82 13.19
C LEU A 48 3.70 0.11 13.32
N MET A 49 3.20 0.66 12.20
CA MET A 49 1.98 1.48 12.15
C MET A 49 0.79 0.77 12.80
N LEU A 50 0.58 -0.52 12.45
CA LEU A 50 -0.48 -1.33 13.04
C LEU A 50 -0.27 -1.58 14.54
N SER A 51 0.97 -1.86 14.96
CA SER A 51 1.29 -2.09 16.37
C SER A 51 1.09 -0.84 17.24
N GLU A 52 1.25 0.35 16.66
CA GLU A 52 0.93 1.64 17.30
C GLU A 52 -0.56 2.02 17.21
N GLY A 53 -1.42 1.09 16.76
CA GLY A 53 -2.87 1.28 16.69
C GLY A 53 -3.32 2.26 15.60
N LYS A 54 -2.48 2.56 14.61
CA LYS A 54 -2.82 3.48 13.52
C LYS A 54 -3.54 2.72 12.41
N LYS A 55 -4.70 3.23 12.01
CA LYS A 55 -5.49 2.65 10.91
C LYS A 55 -4.91 3.10 9.57
N PRO A 56 -4.54 2.17 8.67
CA PRO A 56 -4.08 2.49 7.33
C PRO A 56 -5.24 2.96 6.43
N ASP A 57 -4.91 3.76 5.42
CA ASP A 57 -5.84 4.27 4.42
C ASP A 57 -5.49 3.78 3.01
N CYS A 58 -6.25 4.23 2.01
CA CYS A 58 -6.02 3.85 0.62
C CYS A 58 -4.62 4.22 0.11
N TYR A 59 -4.00 5.30 0.61
CA TYR A 59 -2.65 5.68 0.24
C TYR A 59 -1.60 4.74 0.84
N THR A 60 -1.82 4.28 2.08
CA THR A 60 -0.99 3.23 2.69
C THR A 60 -1.00 1.97 1.82
N PHE A 61 -2.20 1.48 1.44
CA PHE A 61 -2.31 0.27 0.61
C PHE A 61 -1.75 0.47 -0.79
N GLY A 62 -1.99 1.61 -1.44
CA GLY A 62 -1.42 1.89 -2.76
C GLY A 62 0.11 1.81 -2.75
N SER A 63 0.75 2.34 -1.70
CA SER A 63 2.21 2.26 -1.55
C SER A 63 2.69 0.83 -1.32
N LEU A 64 2.03 0.06 -0.46
CA LEU A 64 2.40 -1.34 -0.18
C LEU A 64 2.15 -2.28 -1.37
N LEU A 65 1.10 -2.04 -2.14
CA LEU A 65 0.86 -2.77 -3.40
C LEU A 65 1.97 -2.48 -4.41
N ARG A 66 2.42 -1.22 -4.51
CA ARG A 66 3.60 -0.92 -5.34
C ARG A 66 4.84 -1.63 -4.85
N ALA A 67 5.09 -1.66 -3.54
CA ALA A 67 6.18 -2.43 -2.96
C ALA A 67 6.08 -3.94 -3.27
N SER A 68 4.87 -4.50 -3.28
CA SER A 68 4.62 -5.91 -3.58
C SER A 68 4.97 -6.31 -5.02
N ILE A 69 4.79 -5.36 -5.96
CA ILE A 69 5.20 -5.51 -7.37
C ILE A 69 6.72 -5.59 -7.48
N GLU A 70 7.45 -4.73 -6.77
CA GLU A 70 8.92 -4.71 -6.78
C GLU A 70 9.51 -6.04 -6.27
N VAL A 71 8.93 -6.61 -5.20
CA VAL A 71 9.35 -7.92 -4.68
C VAL A 71 8.74 -9.10 -5.43
N LYS A 72 7.88 -8.85 -6.43
CA LYS A 72 7.15 -9.85 -7.24
C LYS A 72 6.48 -10.95 -6.41
N CYS A 73 5.85 -10.59 -5.28
CA CYS A 73 5.27 -11.55 -4.36
C CYS A 73 3.74 -11.52 -4.35
N LEU A 74 3.11 -12.51 -5.01
CA LEU A 74 1.65 -12.65 -5.07
C LEU A 74 0.98 -12.85 -3.70
N GLN A 75 1.70 -13.49 -2.77
CA GLN A 75 1.18 -13.72 -1.43
C GLN A 75 0.97 -12.40 -0.69
N VAL A 76 1.91 -11.47 -0.79
CA VAL A 76 1.79 -10.12 -0.21
C VAL A 76 0.61 -9.37 -0.80
N VAL A 77 0.41 -9.42 -2.12
CA VAL A 77 -0.76 -8.80 -2.78
C VAL A 77 -2.06 -9.34 -2.18
N SER A 78 -2.14 -10.66 -1.99
CA SER A 78 -3.34 -11.33 -1.48
C SER A 78 -3.61 -11.00 -0.01
N GLU A 79 -2.57 -10.93 0.82
CA GLU A 79 -2.67 -10.53 2.22
C GLU A 79 -3.13 -9.07 2.36
N LEU A 80 -2.52 -8.16 1.58
CA LEU A 80 -2.92 -6.74 1.55
C LEU A 80 -4.36 -6.58 1.06
N HIS A 81 -4.78 -7.32 0.03
CA HIS A 81 -6.15 -7.30 -0.47
C HIS A 81 -7.14 -7.77 0.60
N GLY A 82 -6.87 -8.90 1.26
CA GLY A 82 -7.72 -9.40 2.34
C GLY A 82 -7.81 -8.42 3.51
N PHE A 83 -6.70 -7.79 3.87
CA PHE A 83 -6.65 -6.78 4.93
C PHE A 83 -7.43 -5.51 4.55
N ALA A 84 -7.30 -5.04 3.31
CA ALA A 84 -8.05 -3.90 2.79
C ALA A 84 -9.57 -4.16 2.83
N ILE A 85 -10.03 -5.37 2.48
CA ILE A 85 -11.43 -5.78 2.61
C ILE A 85 -11.89 -5.69 4.06
N LYS A 86 -11.11 -6.22 5.02
CA LYS A 86 -11.44 -6.18 6.45
C LYS A 86 -11.60 -4.75 6.98
N LEU A 87 -10.90 -3.78 6.41
CA LEU A 87 -11.02 -2.38 6.78
C LEU A 87 -12.13 -1.61 6.06
N GLY A 88 -12.88 -2.27 5.18
CA GLY A 88 -13.99 -1.68 4.43
C GLY A 88 -13.62 -1.14 3.05
N PHE A 89 -12.39 -1.36 2.57
CA PHE A 89 -11.93 -0.89 1.26
C PHE A 89 -12.28 -1.84 0.10
N GLY A 90 -13.05 -2.90 0.33
CA GLY A 90 -13.45 -3.87 -0.72
C GLY A 90 -14.27 -3.26 -1.87
N ARG A 91 -14.76 -2.02 -1.73
CA ARG A 91 -15.45 -1.26 -2.78
C ARG A 91 -14.75 0.03 -3.19
N SER A 92 -13.54 0.30 -2.70
CA SER A 92 -12.82 1.52 -3.04
C SER A 92 -12.30 1.47 -4.47
N ASP A 93 -12.86 2.28 -5.37
CA ASP A 93 -12.40 2.35 -6.78
C ASP A 93 -10.95 2.85 -6.87
N ALA A 94 -10.57 3.76 -5.96
CA ALA A 94 -9.20 4.25 -5.83
C ALA A 94 -8.19 3.12 -5.55
N LEU A 95 -8.58 2.09 -4.79
CA LEU A 95 -7.71 0.95 -4.48
C LEU A 95 -7.81 -0.17 -5.53
N ALA A 96 -8.97 -0.30 -6.17
CA ALA A 96 -9.24 -1.39 -7.11
C ALA A 96 -8.28 -1.37 -8.31
N GLY A 97 -8.01 -0.19 -8.88
CA GLY A 97 -7.03 -0.06 -9.97
C GLY A 97 -5.63 -0.53 -9.57
N SER A 98 -5.14 -0.11 -8.40
CA SER A 98 -3.83 -0.53 -7.89
C SER A 98 -3.77 -2.03 -7.58
N LEU A 99 -4.87 -2.62 -7.09
CA LEU A 99 -4.96 -4.07 -6.85
C LEU A 99 -4.95 -4.86 -8.16
N VAL A 100 -5.67 -4.41 -9.19
CA VAL A 100 -5.63 -5.05 -10.52
C VAL A 100 -4.21 -5.01 -11.07
N ASP A 101 -3.55 -3.85 -11.05
CA ASP A 101 -2.16 -3.69 -11.52
C ASP A 101 -1.19 -4.61 -10.75
N ALA A 102 -1.31 -4.68 -9.42
CA ALA A 102 -0.49 -5.54 -8.58
C ALA A 102 -0.71 -7.03 -8.89
N TYR A 103 -1.96 -7.48 -9.04
CA TYR A 103 -2.24 -8.87 -9.41
C TYR A 103 -1.70 -9.24 -10.79
N VAL A 104 -1.83 -8.35 -11.79
CA VAL A 104 -1.27 -8.58 -13.13
C VAL A 104 0.26 -8.72 -13.05
N LYS A 105 0.93 -7.78 -12.38
CA LYS A 105 2.39 -7.74 -12.30
C LYS A 105 2.99 -8.82 -11.38
N CYS A 106 2.20 -9.38 -10.47
CA CYS A 106 2.55 -10.57 -9.68
C CYS A 106 1.98 -11.88 -10.27
N CYS A 107 1.68 -11.90 -11.57
CA CYS A 107 1.33 -13.10 -12.34
C CYS A 107 0.02 -13.81 -11.96
N SER A 108 -0.99 -13.07 -11.48
CA SER A 108 -2.32 -13.61 -11.16
C SER A 108 -3.42 -12.94 -11.99
N LEU A 109 -3.43 -13.24 -13.30
CA LEU A 109 -4.44 -12.72 -14.23
C LEU A 109 -5.87 -13.09 -13.83
N ALA A 110 -6.07 -14.29 -13.27
CA ALA A 110 -7.39 -14.73 -12.81
C ALA A 110 -7.97 -13.82 -11.71
N ASN A 111 -7.15 -13.45 -10.72
CA ASN A 111 -7.57 -12.55 -9.63
C ASN A 111 -7.74 -11.11 -10.14
N ALA A 112 -6.85 -10.65 -11.01
CA ALA A 112 -6.97 -9.35 -11.65
C ALA A 112 -8.29 -9.23 -12.45
N TRP A 113 -8.61 -10.23 -13.27
CA TRP A 113 -9.81 -10.24 -14.09
C TRP A 113 -11.09 -10.33 -13.25
N LYS A 114 -11.07 -11.14 -12.19
CA LYS A 114 -12.18 -11.21 -11.22
C LYS A 114 -12.45 -9.85 -10.58
N LEU A 115 -11.41 -9.14 -10.18
CA LEU A 115 -11.54 -7.82 -9.57
C LEU A 115 -12.03 -6.78 -10.59
N PHE A 116 -11.46 -6.76 -11.80
CA PHE A 116 -11.85 -5.86 -12.89
C PHE A 116 -13.32 -6.01 -13.30
N ASN A 117 -13.83 -7.23 -13.40
CA ASN A 117 -15.25 -7.44 -13.68
C ASN A 117 -16.16 -7.03 -12.51
N GLY A 118 -15.67 -7.20 -11.28
CA GLY A 118 -16.37 -6.74 -10.08
C GLY A 118 -16.49 -5.22 -9.99
N THR A 119 -15.54 -4.48 -10.57
CA THR A 119 -15.59 -3.01 -10.67
C THR A 119 -16.42 -2.56 -11.87
N MET A 120 -16.19 -3.09 -13.07
CA MET A 120 -16.89 -2.69 -14.31
C MET A 120 -18.40 -2.92 -14.29
N LYS A 121 -18.88 -3.96 -13.58
CA LYS A 121 -20.31 -4.20 -13.42
C LYS A 121 -21.04 -3.07 -12.65
N ARG A 122 -20.30 -2.19 -11.96
CA ARG A 122 -20.86 -1.05 -11.24
C ARG A 122 -21.15 0.15 -12.16
N ASP A 123 -20.39 0.31 -13.24
CA ASP A 123 -20.49 1.47 -14.13
C ASP A 123 -21.61 1.35 -15.18
N ILE A 124 -22.24 0.16 -15.30
CA ILE A 124 -23.26 -0.13 -16.33
C ILE A 124 -24.70 0.02 -15.77
N ILE A 125 -24.85 0.29 -14.47
CA ILE A 125 -26.16 0.51 -13.83
C ILE A 125 -26.18 1.95 -13.29
N ALA A 126 -26.41 2.91 -14.18
CA ALA A 126 -26.74 4.30 -13.86
C ALA A 126 -27.90 4.75 -14.74
#